data_AF-A0A950TL93-F1
#
_entry.id   AF-A0A950TL93-F1
#
_cell.length_a   1.000
_cell.length_b   1.000
_cell.length_c   1.000
_cell.angle_alpha   90.00
_cell.angle_beta   90.00
_cell.angle_gamma   90.00
#
_symmetry.space_group_name_H-M   'P 1'
#
loop_
_entity.id
_entity.type
_entity.pdbx_description
1 polymer ?
#
loop_
_entity_poly.entity_id
_entity_poly.type
_entity_poly.pdbx_seq_one_letter_code
_entity_poly.pdbx_strand_id
1 'polypeptide(L)'
;MSPLGGIHQPLRRVVASLIAVLVVLTAGAIDADADEAGISFWVPGTYGALAAAPLPQGFSLAEVYYHSPVKAGADVATAIQIPRAGILTKLPATLDFHLGVQTDLMLSIPTYVFATPVFGGQLSVGLLIPYGRNKVAVDQTLIGPKGGSPPGAGGPLIDSVSGLGDLEPQTSLRWNFGVHNFMVYLTGDIPVGLYSPVQLANIGYGHGAIDGGSGYTYFNEKTGNEFSAVLGLTYNFINPSTQYQNGVDVHFDWSASKFVTKQI
;
A
#
# COMPACT_ATOMS: atom_id res chain seq x y z
N MET A 1 -36.37 37.20 -0.16
CA MET A 1 -35.10 37.49 0.54
C MET A 1 -34.86 36.36 1.55
N SER A 2 -33.93 35.46 1.23
CA SER A 2 -33.56 34.30 2.05
C SER A 2 -32.45 34.66 3.04
N PRO A 3 -32.37 34.05 4.24
CA PRO A 3 -31.16 34.05 5.03
C PRO A 3 -30.39 32.73 4.81
N LEU A 4 -29.29 32.81 4.06
CA LEU A 4 -28.22 31.80 4.03
C LEU A 4 -27.24 32.13 5.15
N GLY A 5 -27.34 31.45 6.30
CA GLY A 5 -26.45 31.69 7.43
C GLY A 5 -26.48 30.56 8.43
N GLY A 6 -25.76 29.47 8.15
CA GLY A 6 -25.69 28.34 9.10
C GLY A 6 -24.61 27.29 8.85
N ILE A 7 -24.06 27.18 7.63
CA ILE A 7 -23.19 26.05 7.25
C ILE A 7 -21.70 26.32 7.54
N HIS A 8 -21.28 27.57 7.75
CA HIS A 8 -19.85 27.92 7.83
C HIS A 8 -19.18 27.64 9.19
N GLN A 9 -19.92 27.57 10.29
CA GLN A 9 -19.35 27.32 11.62
C GLN A 9 -19.01 25.86 11.92
N PRO A 10 -19.83 24.84 11.58
CA PRO A 10 -19.47 23.45 11.84
C PRO A 10 -18.28 23.00 10.99
N LEU A 11 -18.19 23.42 9.72
CA LEU A 11 -17.08 23.10 8.83
C LEU A 11 -15.74 23.63 9.34
N ARG A 12 -15.70 24.86 9.87
CA ARG A 12 -14.49 25.45 10.46
C ARG A 12 -13.99 24.71 11.70
N ARG A 13 -14.91 24.19 12.53
CA ARG A 13 -14.56 23.40 13.72
C ARG A 13 -14.02 22.02 13.34
N VAL A 14 -14.61 21.36 12.34
CA VAL A 14 -14.11 20.09 11.80
C VAL A 14 -12.71 20.27 11.20
N VAL A 15 -12.51 21.31 10.39
CA VAL A 15 -11.18 21.61 9.79
C VAL A 15 -10.14 21.92 10.86
N ALA A 16 -10.48 22.71 11.90
CA ALA A 16 -9.55 23.01 12.99
C ALA A 16 -9.18 21.76 13.82
N SER A 17 -10.14 20.86 14.06
CA SER A 17 -9.88 19.59 14.74
C SER A 17 -8.99 18.67 13.91
N LEU A 18 -9.19 18.61 12.59
CA LEU A 18 -8.34 17.83 11.69
C LEU A 18 -6.89 18.35 11.67
N ILE A 19 -6.71 19.68 11.66
CA ILE A 19 -5.38 20.31 11.73
C ILE A 19 -4.72 20.02 13.09
N ALA A 20 -5.46 20.09 14.19
CA ALA A 20 -4.92 19.80 15.52
C ALA A 20 -4.48 18.34 15.67
N VAL A 21 -5.23 17.38 15.11
CA VAL A 21 -4.82 15.96 15.07
C VAL A 21 -3.54 15.78 14.23
N LEU A 22 -3.44 16.45 13.07
CA LEU A 22 -2.24 16.41 12.23
C LEU A 22 -1.00 17.00 12.92
N VAL A 23 -1.17 18.04 13.74
CA VAL A 23 -0.08 18.65 14.52
C VAL A 23 0.36 17.76 15.69
N VAL A 24 -0.57 17.02 16.31
CA VAL A 24 -0.23 16.07 17.38
C VAL A 24 0.51 14.84 16.85
N LEU A 25 0.20 14.39 15.62
CA LEU A 25 0.89 13.27 14.97
C LEU A 25 2.36 13.58 14.60
N THR A 26 2.76 14.85 14.49
CA THR A 26 4.14 15.24 14.14
C THR A 26 5.03 15.57 15.35
N ALA A 27 4.47 15.58 16.57
CA ALA A 27 5.18 16.05 17.77
C ALA A 27 5.93 14.95 18.55
N GLY A 28 5.80 13.67 18.18
CA GLY A 28 6.54 12.57 18.78
C GLY A 28 7.67 12.10 17.87
N ALA A 29 8.90 12.07 18.36
CA ALA A 29 9.97 11.31 17.71
C ALA A 29 9.63 9.81 17.88
N ILE A 30 8.95 9.25 16.89
CA ILE A 30 8.87 7.82 16.68
C ILE A 30 10.15 7.42 15.95
N ASP A 31 10.87 6.42 16.47
CA ASP A 31 11.94 5.79 15.71
C ASP A 31 11.34 5.31 14.38
N ALA A 32 11.91 5.78 13.27
CA ALA A 32 11.47 5.41 11.94
C ALA A 32 12.19 4.12 11.55
N ASP A 33 11.47 3.01 11.62
CA ASP A 33 11.92 1.74 11.11
C ASP A 33 11.50 1.59 9.65
N ALA A 34 12.41 1.06 8.83
CA ALA A 34 12.11 0.75 7.43
C ALA A 34 11.20 -0.48 7.35
N ASP A 35 10.51 -0.64 6.22
CA ASP A 35 9.81 -1.89 5.97
C ASP A 35 10.77 -3.06 5.79
N GLU A 36 10.42 -4.24 6.32
CA GLU A 36 11.18 -5.46 6.10
C GLU A 36 11.30 -5.73 4.59
N ALA A 37 12.54 -5.77 4.09
CA ALA A 37 12.86 -5.86 2.66
C ALA A 37 12.37 -4.70 1.77
N GLY A 38 11.98 -3.56 2.36
CA GLY A 38 11.55 -2.37 1.64
C GLY A 38 10.20 -2.50 0.95
N ILE A 39 9.32 -3.37 1.48
CA ILE A 39 7.99 -3.63 0.93
C ILE A 39 6.94 -3.16 1.94
N SER A 40 6.22 -2.09 1.60
CA SER A 40 5.09 -1.62 2.40
C SER A 40 3.85 -2.49 2.18
N PHE A 41 3.02 -2.59 3.22
CA PHE A 41 1.71 -3.20 3.13
C PHE A 41 0.79 -2.46 2.14
N TRP A 42 0.84 -1.12 2.08
CA TRP A 42 -0.03 -0.35 1.19
C TRP A 42 0.49 -0.37 -0.24
N VAL A 43 -0.33 -0.87 -1.17
CA VAL A 43 -0.04 -0.78 -2.61
C VAL A 43 -0.49 0.60 -3.12
N PRO A 44 0.42 1.48 -3.57
CA PRO A 44 0.05 2.82 -4.04
C PRO A 44 -0.91 2.78 -5.23
N GLY A 45 -1.89 3.67 -5.23
CA GLY A 45 -2.93 3.73 -6.26
C GLY A 45 -4.07 2.72 -6.07
N THR A 46 -4.15 2.02 -4.93
CA THR A 46 -5.31 1.21 -4.55
C THR A 46 -6.58 2.05 -4.49
N TYR A 47 -6.48 3.30 -4.02
CA TYR A 47 -7.52 4.31 -4.21
C TYR A 47 -7.14 5.28 -5.32
N GLY A 48 -8.09 5.51 -6.23
CA GLY A 48 -7.91 6.42 -7.37
C GLY A 48 -9.15 7.30 -7.57
N ALA A 49 -9.53 7.47 -8.83
CA ALA A 49 -10.74 8.21 -9.18
C ALA A 49 -11.96 7.64 -8.45
N LEU A 50 -12.83 8.54 -7.97
CA LEU A 50 -14.07 8.18 -7.30
C LEU A 50 -13.91 7.42 -5.97
N ALA A 51 -12.74 7.49 -5.32
CA ALA A 51 -12.42 6.71 -4.12
C ALA A 51 -13.52 6.73 -3.02
N ALA A 52 -14.07 7.91 -2.74
CA ALA A 52 -15.12 8.12 -1.74
C ALA A 52 -16.54 8.21 -2.33
N ALA A 53 -16.71 8.12 -3.65
CA ALA A 53 -18.02 8.22 -4.29
C ALA A 53 -18.94 7.04 -3.92
N PRO A 54 -20.28 7.19 -4.01
CA PRO A 54 -21.21 6.12 -3.70
C PRO A 54 -20.98 4.91 -4.61
N LEU A 55 -21.07 3.71 -4.03
CA LEU A 55 -20.97 2.46 -4.76
C LEU A 55 -22.37 1.90 -5.06
N PRO A 56 -22.55 1.16 -6.17
CA PRO A 56 -23.76 0.39 -6.40
C PRO A 56 -24.00 -0.62 -5.27
N GLN A 57 -25.26 -0.76 -4.85
CA GLN A 57 -25.63 -1.73 -3.81
C GLN A 57 -25.47 -3.17 -4.31
N GLY A 58 -25.06 -4.08 -3.42
CA GLY A 58 -25.04 -5.51 -3.67
C GLY A 58 -23.63 -6.05 -3.84
N PHE A 59 -23.54 -7.22 -4.48
CA PHE A 59 -22.26 -7.89 -4.72
C PHE A 59 -21.59 -7.35 -5.98
N SER A 60 -20.28 -7.13 -5.90
CA SER A 60 -19.41 -6.86 -7.03
C SER A 60 -18.11 -7.66 -6.90
N LEU A 61 -17.45 -7.87 -8.04
CA LEU A 61 -16.11 -8.45 -8.10
C LEU A 61 -15.25 -7.52 -8.95
N ALA A 62 -14.19 -6.99 -8.36
CA ALA A 62 -13.12 -6.33 -9.11
C ALA A 62 -11.97 -7.33 -9.32
N GLU A 63 -11.41 -7.31 -10.52
CA GLU A 63 -10.21 -8.07 -10.88
C GLU A 63 -9.18 -7.06 -11.41
N VAL A 64 -8.02 -6.99 -10.77
CA VAL A 64 -6.96 -6.04 -11.13
C VAL A 64 -5.68 -6.81 -11.44
N TYR A 65 -5.13 -6.59 -12.63
CA TYR A 65 -3.77 -7.03 -12.92
C TYR A 65 -2.78 -6.02 -12.37
N TYR A 66 -1.93 -6.49 -11.46
CA TYR A 66 -0.84 -5.73 -10.89
C TYR A 66 0.50 -6.22 -11.46
N HIS A 67 1.21 -5.31 -12.14
CA HIS A 67 2.55 -5.53 -12.66
C HIS A 67 3.50 -4.48 -12.07
N SER A 68 4.49 -4.92 -11.30
CA SER A 68 5.45 -4.02 -10.65
C SER A 68 6.89 -4.49 -10.91
N PRO A 69 7.61 -3.80 -11.82
CA PRO A 69 9.03 -4.01 -12.01
C PRO A 69 9.83 -3.05 -11.12
N VAL A 70 10.59 -3.57 -10.17
CA VAL A 70 11.50 -2.76 -9.33
C VAL A 70 12.94 -3.02 -9.73
N LYS A 71 13.72 -1.94 -9.85
CA LYS A 71 15.17 -1.99 -10.00
C LYS A 71 15.82 -1.12 -8.92
N ALA A 72 16.79 -1.66 -8.20
CA ALA A 72 17.50 -0.90 -7.18
C ALA A 72 19.01 -1.12 -7.26
N GLY A 73 19.78 -0.07 -6.95
CA GLY A 73 21.24 -0.09 -6.93
C GLY A 73 21.81 -0.59 -5.60
N ALA A 74 23.13 -0.48 -5.45
CA ALA A 74 23.89 -1.22 -4.45
C ALA A 74 23.48 -0.96 -3.00
N ASP A 75 23.13 0.27 -2.64
CA ASP A 75 22.77 0.64 -1.26
C ASP A 75 21.47 -0.05 -0.79
N VAL A 76 20.47 -0.12 -1.68
CA VAL A 76 19.17 -0.76 -1.40
C VAL A 76 19.30 -2.27 -1.39
N ALA A 77 20.08 -2.83 -2.33
CA ALA A 77 20.33 -4.26 -2.38
C ALA A 77 21.12 -4.75 -1.15
N THR A 78 22.08 -3.97 -0.65
CA THR A 78 22.85 -4.30 0.55
C THR A 78 21.96 -4.34 1.82
N ALA A 79 21.03 -3.39 1.96
CA ALA A 79 20.10 -3.34 3.09
C ALA A 79 19.12 -4.52 3.12
N ILE A 80 18.68 -5.01 1.96
CA ILE A 80 17.75 -6.15 1.83
C ILE A 80 18.49 -7.50 2.04
N GLN A 81 19.78 -7.59 1.71
CA GLN A 81 20.50 -8.86 1.61
C GLN A 81 21.31 -9.30 2.83
N ILE A 82 21.80 -8.38 3.66
CA ILE A 82 22.63 -8.76 4.82
C ILE A 82 21.92 -9.79 5.73
N PRO A 83 20.59 -9.74 5.95
CA PRO A 83 19.89 -10.75 6.75
C PRO A 83 19.50 -12.04 6.00
N ARG A 84 19.14 -11.97 4.71
CA ARG A 84 18.41 -13.07 4.02
C ARG A 84 19.26 -14.03 3.19
N ALA A 85 20.40 -13.57 2.65
CA ALA A 85 21.21 -14.37 1.72
C ALA A 85 22.46 -15.00 2.36
N GLY A 86 22.65 -14.86 3.67
CA GLY A 86 23.85 -15.37 4.37
C GLY A 86 25.15 -14.69 3.94
N ILE A 87 25.09 -13.49 3.35
CA ILE A 87 26.24 -12.74 2.84
C ILE A 87 26.95 -12.06 4.00
N LEU A 88 27.88 -12.80 4.59
CA LEU A 88 28.79 -12.33 5.62
C LEU A 88 30.08 -11.83 4.96
N THR A 89 30.18 -10.56 4.60
CA THR A 89 31.49 -10.01 4.20
C THR A 89 31.77 -8.62 4.75
N LYS A 90 32.44 -8.60 5.91
CA LYS A 90 33.40 -7.55 6.29
C LYS A 90 34.65 -7.65 5.41
N LEU A 91 34.53 -7.52 4.09
CA LEU A 91 35.69 -7.50 3.20
C LEU A 91 35.99 -6.07 2.76
N PRO A 92 37.27 -5.65 2.68
CA PRO A 92 37.68 -4.39 2.07
C PRO A 92 37.61 -4.50 0.54
N ALA A 93 36.43 -4.84 0.02
CA ALA A 93 36.13 -5.00 -1.39
C ALA A 93 34.96 -4.08 -1.75
N THR A 94 35.03 -3.44 -2.92
CA THR A 94 33.88 -2.71 -3.46
C THR A 94 32.90 -3.75 -3.97
N LEU A 95 31.69 -3.76 -3.41
CA LEU A 95 30.64 -4.69 -3.80
C LEU A 95 29.57 -3.91 -4.56
N ASP A 96 29.41 -4.26 -5.83
CA ASP A 96 28.37 -3.70 -6.68
C ASP A 96 27.18 -4.68 -6.72
N PHE A 97 26.00 -4.19 -6.39
CA PHE A 97 24.77 -4.98 -6.35
C PHE A 97 23.70 -4.36 -7.23
N HIS A 98 23.02 -5.21 -8.00
CA HIS A 98 21.81 -4.81 -8.72
C HIS A 98 20.66 -5.75 -8.33
N LEU A 99 19.55 -5.17 -7.85
CA LEU A 99 18.32 -5.88 -7.55
C LEU A 99 17.32 -5.67 -8.69
N GLY A 100 16.74 -6.77 -9.17
CA GLY A 100 15.59 -6.77 -10.07
C GLY A 100 14.44 -7.58 -9.48
N VAL A 101 13.28 -6.95 -9.28
CA VAL A 101 12.03 -7.61 -8.87
C VAL A 101 11.02 -7.48 -9.99
N GLN A 102 10.28 -8.56 -10.24
CA GLN A 102 9.13 -8.58 -11.13
C GLN A 102 7.98 -9.27 -10.42
N THR A 103 6.98 -8.48 -10.05
CA THR A 103 5.77 -8.96 -9.38
C THR A 103 4.60 -8.86 -10.35
N ASP A 104 3.97 -10.01 -10.61
CA ASP A 104 2.83 -10.17 -11.51
C ASP A 104 1.70 -10.85 -10.73
N LEU A 105 0.70 -10.08 -10.30
CA LEU A 105 -0.42 -10.57 -9.48
C LEU A 105 -1.77 -10.24 -10.13
N MET A 106 -2.74 -11.14 -10.02
CA MET A 106 -4.15 -10.76 -10.00
C MET A 106 -4.54 -10.42 -8.57
N LEU A 107 -5.33 -9.35 -8.43
CA LEU A 107 -6.00 -8.96 -7.20
C LEU A 107 -7.50 -9.14 -7.41
N SER A 108 -8.07 -10.20 -6.83
CA SER A 108 -9.53 -10.39 -6.82
C SER A 108 -10.12 -9.75 -5.58
N ILE A 109 -11.13 -8.90 -5.76
CA ILE A 109 -11.74 -8.12 -4.67
C ILE A 109 -13.26 -8.30 -4.68
N PRO A 110 -13.79 -9.45 -4.23
CA PRO A 110 -15.21 -9.58 -3.93
C PRO A 110 -15.62 -8.55 -2.87
N THR A 111 -16.67 -7.79 -3.17
CA THR A 111 -17.18 -6.73 -2.30
C THR A 111 -18.69 -6.83 -2.18
N TYR A 112 -19.22 -6.52 -0.99
CA TYR A 112 -20.65 -6.36 -0.77
C TYR A 112 -20.95 -4.99 -0.17
N VAL A 113 -21.88 -4.28 -0.80
CA VAL A 113 -22.36 -2.96 -0.37
C VAL A 113 -23.77 -3.09 0.19
N PHE A 114 -23.95 -2.66 1.44
CA PHE A 114 -25.21 -2.82 2.16
C PHE A 114 -26.24 -1.76 1.74
N ALA A 115 -27.50 -2.20 1.67
CA ALA A 115 -28.64 -1.31 1.39
C ALA A 115 -28.96 -0.38 2.56
N THR A 116 -28.80 -0.89 3.79
CA THR A 116 -29.17 -0.17 5.02
C THR A 116 -28.00 0.72 5.44
N PRO A 117 -28.20 2.04 5.57
CA PRO A 117 -27.14 2.92 6.04
C PRO A 117 -26.72 2.60 7.47
N VAL A 118 -25.43 2.72 7.76
CA VAL A 118 -24.84 2.61 9.09
C VAL A 118 -24.23 3.96 9.45
N PHE A 119 -24.60 4.55 10.59
CA PHE A 119 -24.21 5.93 10.95
C PHE A 119 -24.47 6.97 9.83
N GLY A 120 -25.53 6.77 9.05
CA GLY A 120 -25.88 7.63 7.91
C GLY A 120 -25.00 7.48 6.67
N GLY A 121 -24.06 6.53 6.65
CA GLY A 121 -23.19 6.23 5.51
C GLY A 121 -23.49 4.86 4.89
N GLN A 122 -23.00 4.67 3.67
CA GLN A 122 -23.04 3.40 2.95
C GLN A 122 -21.88 2.51 3.40
N LEU A 123 -22.20 1.43 4.10
CA LEU A 123 -21.23 0.43 4.53
C LEU A 123 -20.89 -0.52 3.37
N SER A 124 -19.61 -0.82 3.20
CA SER A 124 -19.15 -1.94 2.38
C SER A 124 -18.16 -2.81 3.14
N VAL A 125 -18.12 -4.09 2.75
CA VAL A 125 -17.12 -5.06 3.18
C VAL A 125 -16.57 -5.77 1.95
N GLY A 126 -15.29 -6.12 1.97
CA GLY A 126 -14.64 -6.85 0.90
C GLY A 126 -13.45 -7.65 1.40
N LEU A 127 -12.84 -8.38 0.48
CA LEU A 127 -11.63 -9.16 0.74
C LEU A 127 -10.76 -9.07 -0.50
N LEU A 128 -9.55 -8.52 -0.39
CA LEU A 128 -8.57 -8.55 -1.47
C LEU A 128 -7.78 -9.86 -1.37
N ILE A 129 -7.70 -10.56 -2.49
CA ILE A 129 -7.07 -11.88 -2.64
C ILE A 129 -6.01 -11.77 -3.74
N PRO A 130 -4.72 -11.60 -3.38
CA PRO A 130 -3.62 -11.55 -4.33
C PRO A 130 -3.19 -12.96 -4.71
N TYR A 131 -2.98 -13.20 -6.00
CA TYR A 131 -2.37 -14.42 -6.48
C TYR A 131 -1.60 -14.22 -7.78
N GLY A 132 -0.49 -14.93 -7.94
CA GLY A 132 0.32 -14.81 -9.14
C GLY A 132 1.74 -15.25 -8.90
N ARG A 133 2.70 -14.48 -9.43
CA ARG A 133 4.12 -14.81 -9.40
C ARG A 133 4.95 -13.61 -8.95
N ASN A 134 5.92 -13.87 -8.09
CA ASN A 134 6.99 -12.93 -7.80
C ASN A 134 8.34 -13.53 -8.19
N LYS A 135 9.19 -12.75 -8.85
CA LYS A 135 10.55 -13.13 -9.25
C LYS A 135 11.53 -12.08 -8.78
N VAL A 136 12.59 -12.52 -8.11
CA VAL A 136 13.67 -11.67 -7.62
C VAL A 136 14.99 -12.16 -8.22
N ALA A 137 15.79 -11.23 -8.73
CA ALA A 137 17.13 -11.47 -9.23
C ALA A 137 18.09 -10.48 -8.57
N VAL A 138 19.22 -10.97 -8.07
CA VAL A 138 20.27 -10.14 -7.52
C VAL A 138 21.61 -10.47 -8.17
N ASP A 139 22.15 -9.50 -8.88
CA ASP A 139 23.50 -9.55 -9.43
C ASP A 139 24.48 -9.04 -8.37
N GLN A 140 25.55 -9.80 -8.13
CA GLN A 140 26.59 -9.44 -7.15
C GLN A 140 27.94 -9.46 -7.85
N THR A 141 28.58 -8.30 -7.98
CA THR A 141 29.94 -8.20 -8.50
C THR A 141 30.88 -7.80 -7.38
N LEU A 142 31.63 -8.77 -6.85
CA LEU A 142 32.67 -8.51 -5.86
C LEU A 142 33.94 -8.03 -6.57
N ILE A 143 34.34 -6.77 -6.38
CA ILE A 143 35.59 -6.22 -6.90
C ILE A 143 36.64 -6.26 -5.80
N GLY A 144 37.63 -7.14 -5.95
CA GLY A 144 38.71 -7.27 -4.98
C GLY A 144 39.61 -6.03 -4.91
N PRO A 145 40.47 -5.90 -3.87
CA PRO A 145 41.34 -4.74 -3.64
C PRO A 145 42.30 -4.38 -4.80
N LYS A 146 42.44 -5.26 -5.80
CA LYS A 146 43.28 -5.08 -7.00
C LYS A 146 42.48 -4.93 -8.30
N GLY A 147 41.17 -4.65 -8.21
CA GLY A 147 40.29 -4.46 -9.37
C GLY A 147 39.88 -5.74 -10.10
N GLY A 148 40.25 -6.92 -9.59
CA GLY A 148 39.84 -8.22 -10.12
C GLY A 148 38.76 -8.87 -9.26
N SER A 149 37.79 -9.52 -9.90
CA SER A 149 36.81 -10.37 -9.20
C SER A 149 37.47 -11.69 -8.77
N PRO A 150 37.29 -12.15 -7.51
CA PRO A 150 37.86 -13.43 -7.09
C PRO A 150 37.24 -14.60 -7.88
N PRO A 151 37.99 -15.69 -8.14
CA PRO A 151 37.45 -16.89 -8.77
C PRO A 151 36.29 -17.44 -7.93
N GLY A 152 35.10 -17.56 -8.54
CA GLY A 152 33.89 -17.97 -7.83
C GLY A 152 33.07 -16.84 -7.20
N ALA A 153 33.38 -15.56 -7.49
CA ALA A 153 32.41 -14.48 -7.31
C ALA A 153 31.17 -14.80 -8.17
N GLY A 154 30.08 -15.21 -7.50
CA GLY A 154 28.94 -15.90 -8.09
C GLY A 154 28.18 -15.09 -9.13
N GLY A 155 27.51 -15.79 -10.06
CA GLY A 155 26.52 -15.20 -10.95
C GLY A 155 25.25 -14.76 -10.21
N PRO A 156 24.23 -14.24 -10.92
CA PRO A 156 23.00 -13.77 -10.31
C PRO A 156 22.35 -14.84 -9.40
N LEU A 157 21.96 -14.43 -8.20
CA LEU A 157 21.03 -15.18 -7.38
C LEU A 157 19.62 -14.89 -7.90
N ILE A 158 18.92 -15.93 -8.36
CA ILE A 158 17.55 -15.80 -8.89
C ILE A 158 16.64 -16.70 -8.09
N ASP A 159 15.51 -16.15 -7.64
CA ASP A 159 14.46 -16.85 -6.94
C ASP A 159 13.09 -16.49 -7.52
N SER A 160 12.13 -17.39 -7.45
CA SER A 160 10.76 -17.09 -7.84
C SER A 160 9.75 -17.99 -7.16
N VAL A 161 8.62 -17.40 -6.80
CA VAL A 161 7.49 -18.08 -6.16
C VAL A 161 6.21 -17.79 -6.92
N SER A 162 5.30 -18.78 -6.97
CA SER A 162 3.95 -18.60 -7.51
C SER A 162 2.91 -19.17 -6.56
N GLY A 163 1.84 -18.44 -6.31
CA GLY A 163 0.74 -18.87 -5.46
C GLY A 163 -0.09 -17.70 -4.92
N LEU A 164 -0.70 -17.91 -3.76
CA LEU A 164 -1.49 -16.90 -3.05
C LEU A 164 -0.58 -16.00 -2.21
N GLY A 165 -0.93 -14.72 -2.13
CA GLY A 165 -0.44 -13.80 -1.12
C GLY A 165 -1.32 -13.79 0.12
N ASP A 166 -1.09 -12.80 0.97
CA ASP A 166 -1.87 -12.60 2.19
C ASP A 166 -3.30 -12.14 1.88
N LEU A 167 -4.22 -12.40 2.79
CA LEU A 167 -5.63 -12.04 2.60
C LEU A 167 -5.91 -10.71 3.29
N GLU A 168 -6.52 -9.78 2.56
CA GLU A 168 -6.73 -8.42 3.03
C GLU A 168 -8.22 -8.08 3.19
N PRO A 169 -8.83 -8.33 4.36
CA PRO A 169 -10.21 -7.93 4.62
C PRO A 169 -10.33 -6.41 4.66
N GLN A 170 -11.32 -5.87 3.95
CA GLN A 170 -11.55 -4.44 3.80
C GLN A 170 -12.96 -4.06 4.27
N THR A 171 -13.09 -2.91 4.90
CA THR A 171 -14.38 -2.28 5.15
C THR A 171 -14.29 -0.78 4.97
N SER A 172 -15.38 -0.16 4.56
CA SER A 172 -15.44 1.30 4.44
C SER A 172 -16.84 1.83 4.65
N LEU A 173 -16.91 3.08 5.09
CA LEU A 173 -18.14 3.81 5.27
C LEU A 173 -18.07 5.11 4.46
N ARG A 174 -19.05 5.32 3.58
CA ARG A 174 -19.11 6.48 2.67
C ARG A 174 -20.31 7.38 2.93
N TRP A 175 -20.11 8.68 2.92
CA TRP A 175 -21.17 9.69 2.99
C TRP A 175 -21.14 10.58 1.76
N ASN A 176 -22.32 10.82 1.18
CA ASN A 176 -22.50 11.69 0.01
C ASN A 176 -23.32 12.93 0.37
N PHE A 177 -22.83 14.09 -0.06
CA PHE A 177 -23.47 15.39 0.09
C PHE A 177 -23.43 16.13 -1.26
N GLY A 178 -24.29 15.71 -2.19
CA GLY A 178 -24.31 16.25 -3.54
C GLY A 178 -23.03 15.88 -4.28
N VAL A 179 -22.19 16.87 -4.59
CA VAL A 179 -20.92 16.68 -5.30
C VAL A 179 -19.73 16.37 -4.37
N HIS A 180 -19.93 16.39 -3.05
CA HIS A 180 -18.88 16.13 -2.07
C HIS A 180 -19.10 14.78 -1.41
N ASN A 181 -18.06 13.96 -1.36
CA ASN A 181 -18.10 12.63 -0.79
C ASN A 181 -16.97 12.42 0.20
N PHE A 182 -17.26 11.69 1.26
CA PHE A 182 -16.31 11.36 2.32
C PHE A 182 -16.31 9.88 2.57
N MET A 183 -15.14 9.34 2.87
CA MET A 183 -14.94 7.93 3.19
C MET A 183 -14.08 7.82 4.44
N VAL A 184 -14.38 6.84 5.28
CA VAL A 184 -13.40 6.23 6.16
C VAL A 184 -13.29 4.76 5.78
N TYR A 185 -12.10 4.19 5.91
CA TYR A 185 -11.89 2.78 5.62
C TYR A 185 -10.93 2.16 6.62
N LEU A 186 -11.00 0.84 6.71
CA LEU A 186 -10.12 -0.01 7.48
C LEU A 186 -9.83 -1.25 6.65
N THR A 187 -8.57 -1.66 6.62
CA THR A 187 -8.13 -2.94 6.07
C THR A 187 -7.12 -3.58 7.03
N GLY A 188 -6.80 -4.84 6.80
CA GLY A 188 -5.73 -5.49 7.53
C GLY A 188 -5.10 -6.59 6.71
N ASP A 189 -3.97 -7.08 7.18
CA ASP A 189 -3.27 -8.23 6.62
C ASP A 189 -3.55 -9.47 7.48
N ILE A 190 -3.98 -10.55 6.83
CA ILE A 190 -4.00 -11.88 7.41
C ILE A 190 -2.84 -12.67 6.78
N PRO A 191 -1.76 -12.94 7.53
CA PRO A 191 -0.51 -13.47 6.97
C PRO A 191 -0.59 -14.98 6.69
N VAL A 192 -1.27 -15.35 5.59
CA VAL A 192 -1.50 -16.73 5.14
C VAL A 192 -0.88 -17.03 3.78
N GLY A 193 -0.30 -16.03 3.14
CA GLY A 193 0.36 -16.10 1.85
C GLY A 193 1.71 -16.80 1.90
N LEU A 194 2.29 -17.00 0.72
CA LEU A 194 3.61 -17.62 0.59
C LEU A 194 4.70 -16.68 1.12
N TYR A 195 5.24 -17.05 2.28
CA TYR A 195 6.36 -16.36 2.93
C TYR A 195 7.39 -17.35 3.50
N SER A 196 8.66 -17.02 3.31
CA SER A 196 9.81 -17.66 3.96
C SER A 196 10.89 -16.61 4.26
N PRO A 197 11.41 -16.55 5.50
CA PRO A 197 12.43 -15.56 5.88
C PRO A 197 13.79 -15.80 5.21
N VAL A 198 14.00 -16.97 4.60
CA VAL A 198 15.24 -17.37 3.93
C VAL A 198 15.15 -17.39 2.41
N GLN A 199 13.99 -17.02 1.83
CA GLN A 199 13.80 -16.87 0.39
C GLN A 199 13.96 -15.41 -0.03
N LEU A 200 14.34 -15.19 -1.29
CA LEU A 200 14.41 -13.86 -1.87
C LEU A 200 13.03 -13.42 -2.38
N ALA A 201 12.28 -14.34 -2.98
CA ALA A 201 10.96 -14.06 -3.54
C ALA A 201 9.84 -14.56 -2.60
N ASN A 202 9.01 -13.63 -2.13
CA ASN A 202 7.81 -13.90 -1.34
C ASN A 202 6.60 -13.20 -1.96
N ILE A 203 5.39 -13.68 -1.68
CA ILE A 203 4.15 -12.95 -2.03
C ILE A 203 3.50 -12.39 -0.75
N GLY A 204 3.53 -13.16 0.35
CA GLY A 204 3.13 -12.65 1.66
C GLY A 204 4.23 -11.85 2.33
N TYR A 205 3.85 -11.03 3.31
CA TYR A 205 4.72 -10.18 4.13
C TYR A 205 5.36 -10.96 5.29
N GLY A 206 4.68 -12.01 5.77
CA GLY A 206 5.13 -12.83 6.91
C GLY A 206 4.74 -12.27 8.28
N HIS A 207 4.03 -11.15 8.32
CA HIS A 207 3.48 -10.53 9.51
C HIS A 207 2.13 -9.90 9.18
N GLY A 208 1.27 -9.76 10.19
CA GLY A 208 0.03 -9.02 10.01
C GLY A 208 0.24 -7.50 10.01
N ALA A 209 -0.78 -6.78 9.62
CA ALA A 209 -0.85 -5.32 9.64
C ALA A 209 -2.32 -4.87 9.79
N ILE A 210 -2.51 -3.62 10.21
CA ILE A 210 -3.80 -2.93 10.14
C ILE A 210 -3.54 -1.58 9.49
N ASP A 211 -4.32 -1.25 8.47
CA ASP A 211 -4.30 0.07 7.85
C ASP A 211 -5.68 0.71 7.94
N GLY A 212 -5.70 2.00 8.23
CA GLY A 212 -6.94 2.77 8.26
C GLY A 212 -6.71 4.19 7.79
N GLY A 213 -7.75 4.75 7.17
CA GLY A 213 -7.62 6.07 6.58
C GLY A 213 -8.94 6.74 6.27
N SER A 214 -8.82 7.91 5.67
CA SER A 214 -9.95 8.73 5.25
C SER A 214 -9.75 9.25 3.85
N GLY A 215 -10.86 9.34 3.12
CA GLY A 215 -10.89 9.77 1.73
C GLY A 215 -11.90 10.88 1.50
N TYR A 216 -11.62 11.70 0.50
CA TYR A 216 -12.52 12.72 -0.01
C TYR A 216 -12.59 12.63 -1.53
N THR A 217 -13.79 12.74 -2.08
CA THR A 217 -14.02 12.87 -3.52
C THR A 217 -14.93 14.05 -3.80
N TYR A 218 -14.43 15.04 -4.55
CA TYR A 218 -15.28 15.96 -5.29
C TYR A 218 -15.67 15.28 -6.60
N PHE A 219 -16.97 15.15 -6.88
CA PHE A 219 -17.44 14.63 -8.15
C PHE A 219 -18.70 15.35 -8.61
N ASN A 220 -18.58 16.05 -9.75
CA ASN A 220 -19.69 16.78 -10.35
C ASN A 220 -20.06 16.15 -11.70
N GLU A 221 -21.02 15.24 -11.67
CA GLU A 221 -21.54 14.51 -12.84
C GLU A 221 -21.93 15.42 -14.02
N LYS A 222 -22.47 16.62 -13.75
CA LYS A 222 -22.91 17.55 -14.81
C LYS A 222 -21.73 18.09 -15.61
N THR A 223 -20.63 18.37 -14.91
CA THR A 223 -19.41 18.92 -15.53
C THR A 223 -18.41 17.83 -15.87
N GLY A 224 -18.54 16.63 -15.30
CA GLY A 224 -17.56 15.55 -15.37
C GLY A 224 -16.28 15.80 -14.57
N ASN A 225 -16.19 16.86 -13.76
CA ASN A 225 -15.00 17.14 -12.97
C ASN A 225 -14.94 16.23 -11.74
N GLU A 226 -13.78 15.62 -11.51
CA GLU A 226 -13.52 14.75 -10.38
C GLU A 226 -12.16 15.05 -9.75
N PHE A 227 -12.11 14.99 -8.43
CA PHE A 227 -10.87 15.00 -7.67
C PHE A 227 -11.05 14.08 -6.46
N SER A 228 -10.13 13.15 -6.27
CA SER A 228 -10.09 12.29 -5.09
C SER A 228 -8.75 12.41 -4.39
N ALA A 229 -8.79 12.28 -3.06
CA ALA A 229 -7.60 12.19 -2.23
C ALA A 229 -7.90 11.26 -1.04
N VAL A 230 -6.97 10.37 -0.74
CA VAL A 230 -7.04 9.43 0.38
C VAL A 230 -5.74 9.47 1.14
N LEU A 231 -5.83 9.54 2.47
CA LEU A 231 -4.71 9.47 3.39
C LEU A 231 -4.93 8.28 4.31
N GLY A 232 -3.92 7.43 4.46
CA GLY A 232 -3.96 6.28 5.35
C GLY A 232 -2.68 6.10 6.15
N LEU A 233 -2.78 5.22 7.14
CA LEU A 233 -1.73 4.88 8.08
C LEU A 233 -1.73 3.37 8.29
N THR A 234 -0.57 2.74 8.11
CA THR A 234 -0.37 1.32 8.39
C THR A 234 0.35 1.15 9.73
N TYR A 235 -0.20 0.31 10.59
CA TYR A 235 0.53 -0.26 11.73
C TYR A 235 0.88 -1.72 11.43
N ASN A 236 2.18 -2.02 11.38
CA ASN A 236 2.72 -3.35 11.13
C ASN A 236 2.94 -4.10 12.45
N PHE A 237 2.50 -5.36 12.53
CA PHE A 237 2.82 -6.23 13.67
C PHE A 237 4.22 -6.84 13.52
N ILE A 238 4.77 -7.34 14.63
CA ILE A 238 6.06 -8.05 14.61
C ILE A 238 5.96 -9.28 13.71
N ASN A 239 6.93 -9.45 12.82
CA ASN A 239 7.15 -10.69 12.10
C ASN A 239 7.69 -11.77 13.04
N PRO A 240 6.96 -12.86 13.31
CA PRO A 240 7.39 -13.89 14.25
C PRO A 240 8.62 -14.66 13.77
N SER A 241 8.93 -14.66 12.47
CA SER A 241 10.06 -15.39 11.90
C SER A 241 11.37 -14.60 11.98
N THR A 242 11.31 -13.28 11.86
CA THR A 242 12.50 -12.40 11.85
C THR A 242 12.65 -11.58 13.13
N GLN A 243 11.58 -11.51 13.95
CA GLN A 243 11.47 -10.65 15.13
C GLN A 243 11.65 -9.16 14.82
N TYR A 244 11.40 -8.78 13.57
CA TYR A 244 11.43 -7.39 13.11
C TYR A 244 10.01 -6.80 13.10
N GLN A 245 9.90 -5.52 13.39
CA GLN A 245 8.66 -4.77 13.26
C GLN A 245 8.94 -3.57 12.37
N ASN A 246 8.18 -3.44 11.27
CA ASN A 246 8.28 -2.27 10.42
C ASN A 246 7.78 -1.03 11.17
N GLY A 247 8.17 0.14 10.67
CA GLY A 247 7.62 1.41 11.13
C GLY A 247 6.13 1.56 10.85
N VAL A 248 5.58 2.70 11.29
CA VAL A 248 4.24 3.14 10.87
C VAL A 248 4.37 3.81 9.51
N ASP A 249 3.67 3.28 8.51
CA ASP A 249 3.67 3.85 7.17
C ASP A 249 2.58 4.91 7.04
N VAL A 250 2.89 6.00 6.34
CA VAL A 250 1.92 7.00 5.91
C VAL A 250 1.83 6.94 4.39
N HIS A 251 0.62 6.87 3.84
CA HIS A 251 0.43 6.89 2.40
C HIS A 251 -0.64 7.88 1.97
N PHE A 252 -0.47 8.42 0.78
CA PHE A 252 -1.36 9.43 0.21
C PHE A 252 -1.58 9.18 -1.28
N ASP A 253 -2.80 8.78 -1.61
CA ASP A 253 -3.24 8.58 -2.99
C ASP A 253 -4.10 9.77 -3.43
N TRP A 254 -3.93 10.25 -4.66
CA TRP A 254 -4.78 11.29 -5.21
C TRP A 254 -4.99 11.14 -6.72
N SER A 255 -6.10 11.67 -7.20
CA SER A 255 -6.46 11.71 -8.62
C SER A 255 -7.19 12.98 -8.98
N ALA A 256 -7.05 13.40 -10.23
CA ALA A 256 -7.88 14.44 -10.83
C ALA A 256 -8.31 13.97 -12.22
N SER A 257 -9.62 13.90 -12.45
CA SER A 257 -10.19 13.29 -13.66
C SER A 257 -11.24 14.18 -14.31
N LYS A 258 -11.41 14.01 -15.63
CA LYS A 258 -12.47 14.64 -16.42
C LYS A 258 -13.24 13.58 -17.19
N PHE A 259 -14.46 13.31 -16.75
CA PHE A 259 -15.39 12.43 -17.44
C PHE A 259 -16.00 13.18 -18.64
N VAL A 260 -15.76 12.65 -19.85
CA VAL A 260 -16.21 13.26 -21.12
C VAL A 260 -17.54 12.68 -21.63
N THR A 261 -18.03 11.60 -21.00
CA THR A 261 -19.29 10.94 -21.29
C THR A 261 -20.09 10.73 -20.00
N LYS A 262 -21.40 10.49 -20.13
CA LYS A 262 -22.33 10.30 -18.98
C LYS A 262 -22.42 8.87 -18.46
N GLN A 263 -21.71 7.92 -19.07
CA GLN A 263 -21.75 6.52 -18.64
C GLN A 263 -20.68 6.31 -17.57
N ILE A 264 -21.12 6.19 -16.33
CA ILE A 264 -20.31 5.82 -15.16
C ILE A 264 -21.15 4.83 -14.36
#